data_AF-A0A945AU97-F1
#
_entry.id   AF-A0A945AU97-F1
#
_cell.length_a   1.000
_cell.length_b   1.000
_cell.length_c   1.000
_cell.angle_alpha   90.00
_cell.angle_beta   90.00
_cell.angle_gamma   90.00
#
_symmetry.space_group_name_H-M   'P 1'
#
loop_
_entity.id
_entity.type
_entity.pdbx_description
1 polymer ?
#
loop_
_entity_poly.entity_id
_entity_poly.type
_entity_poly.pdbx_seq_one_letter_code
_entity_poly.pdbx_strand_id
1 'polypeptide(L)'
;MFYRCGHCLVAFLAILISGCGESPVEQIGAEVALVPQISEEVRGKLLEGAITILDRLETYDEELAVNQVYDRLNQWIHADPVGDAIASSDWQPDGLSDVLPKDYKGLCTNEKLASSVFDPAFDIVAIRDQRWLADIAKTAKGDSLDDIDVAIALFRWTIRSLAIQSDPPLSAATSSKGVRWFERGEILLSGRGSAAQRSWIFLELLRQAGLKGVMLGTVGRDGSYLPWLPAVLVGGEAYLFEPTYGIPVPSRAGLGVATVREAASDARVLSQLDDTTRRYPVASDDMKSLVVLVLADPQSLSRRMKLLEQNLFGGSAVRLTVNATALGSLAAEALPKRKTETQVALWSFPFEVRRRRLVKDEAVMKALSDEL
;
A
#
# COMPACT_ATOMS: atom_id res chain seq x y z
N MET A 1 -87.57 50.79 8.23
CA MET A 1 -88.05 50.74 6.83
C MET A 1 -87.31 49.55 6.19
N PHE A 2 -87.91 48.35 6.15
CA PHE A 2 -88.66 47.82 4.99
C PHE A 2 -87.74 47.75 3.75
N TYR A 3 -87.40 46.66 3.06
CA TYR A 3 -87.92 45.31 2.73
C TYR A 3 -86.68 44.47 2.26
N ARG A 4 -86.49 43.16 2.47
CA ARG A 4 -87.14 41.95 1.91
C ARG A 4 -87.25 41.86 0.36
N CYS A 5 -87.12 40.62 -0.12
CA CYS A 5 -87.26 40.08 -1.50
C CYS A 5 -85.99 40.15 -2.37
N GLY A 6 -85.45 39.07 -2.97
CA GLY A 6 -86.01 37.76 -3.29
C GLY A 6 -86.35 37.69 -4.78
N HIS A 7 -85.66 36.82 -5.53
CA HIS A 7 -86.15 35.88 -6.56
C HIS A 7 -85.11 35.55 -7.64
N CYS A 8 -84.85 34.25 -7.75
CA CYS A 8 -84.70 33.41 -8.95
C CYS A 8 -84.28 34.02 -10.29
N LEU A 9 -83.21 33.47 -10.89
CA LEU A 9 -83.22 33.13 -12.32
C LEU A 9 -82.34 31.90 -12.65
N VAL A 10 -83.03 30.80 -12.95
CA VAL A 10 -82.85 29.86 -14.07
C VAL A 10 -81.42 29.48 -14.55
N ALA A 11 -81.07 28.23 -14.23
CA ALA A 11 -80.55 27.14 -15.07
C ALA A 11 -79.52 27.42 -16.19
N PHE A 12 -78.38 26.73 -16.08
CA PHE A 12 -77.88 25.91 -17.18
C PHE A 12 -77.40 24.55 -16.66
N LEU A 13 -78.03 23.51 -17.21
CA LEU A 13 -77.76 22.09 -16.98
C LEU A 13 -76.67 21.67 -17.97
N ALA A 14 -75.53 21.14 -17.48
CA ALA A 14 -74.62 20.35 -18.30
C ALA A 14 -74.45 18.98 -17.64
N ILE A 15 -74.88 17.97 -18.39
CA ILE A 15 -74.99 16.57 -17.99
C ILE A 15 -73.65 15.85 -18.22
N LEU A 16 -73.23 15.14 -17.16
CA LEU A 16 -72.47 13.88 -17.07
C LEU A 16 -71.29 13.63 -18.04
N ILE A 17 -70.11 13.39 -17.45
CA ILE A 17 -69.44 12.08 -17.61
C ILE A 17 -68.96 11.61 -16.23
N SER A 18 -69.54 10.50 -15.79
CA SER A 18 -69.14 9.72 -14.62
C SER A 18 -67.86 8.96 -14.93
N GLY A 19 -66.86 9.07 -14.07
CA GLY A 19 -65.69 8.20 -14.07
C GLY A 19 -65.16 8.08 -12.64
N CYS A 20 -65.35 6.91 -12.03
CA CYS A 20 -64.78 6.57 -10.74
C CYS A 20 -63.24 6.59 -10.83
N GLY A 21 -62.59 7.33 -9.94
CA GLY A 21 -61.12 7.39 -9.85
C GLY A 21 -60.68 7.81 -8.45
N GLU A 22 -60.33 6.78 -7.68
CA GLU A 22 -59.35 6.67 -6.59
C GLU A 22 -59.07 7.86 -5.63
N SER A 23 -59.07 7.53 -4.33
CA SER A 23 -58.73 8.39 -3.20
C SER A 23 -57.32 9.01 -3.31
N PRO A 24 -57.08 10.19 -2.72
CA PRO A 24 -55.77 10.82 -2.75
C PRO A 24 -54.77 10.00 -1.93
N VAL A 25 -53.68 9.57 -2.58
CA VAL A 25 -52.52 8.96 -1.93
C VAL A 25 -51.89 10.00 -1.01
N GLU A 26 -51.97 9.75 0.29
CA GLU A 26 -51.24 10.45 1.33
C GLU A 26 -49.74 10.21 1.08
N GLN A 27 -49.02 11.26 0.67
CA GLN A 27 -47.57 11.21 0.56
C GLN A 27 -46.99 11.05 1.97
N ILE A 28 -46.69 9.80 2.35
CA ILE A 28 -45.80 9.50 3.46
C ILE A 28 -44.43 10.05 3.04
N GLY A 29 -44.09 11.21 3.59
CA GLY A 29 -42.74 11.74 3.53
C GLY A 29 -41.80 10.66 4.05
N ALA A 30 -40.87 10.21 3.21
CA ALA A 30 -39.77 9.40 3.65
C ALA A 30 -38.98 10.26 4.64
N GLU A 31 -39.23 10.05 5.93
CA GLU A 31 -38.37 10.50 7.00
C GLU A 31 -37.03 9.79 6.77
N VAL A 32 -36.11 10.48 6.10
CA VAL A 32 -34.73 10.04 5.98
C VAL A 32 -34.25 9.94 7.42
N ALA A 33 -34.14 8.70 7.92
CA ALA A 33 -33.60 8.44 9.24
C ALA A 33 -32.26 9.18 9.32
N LEU A 34 -32.22 10.24 10.13
CA LEU A 34 -31.00 10.93 10.48
C LEU A 34 -30.12 9.88 11.16
N VAL A 35 -29.20 9.29 10.39
CA VAL A 35 -28.13 8.47 10.94
C VAL A 35 -27.50 9.33 12.03
N PRO A 36 -27.45 8.87 13.30
CA PRO A 36 -26.87 9.65 14.38
C PRO A 36 -25.47 10.05 13.94
N GLN A 37 -25.28 11.35 13.69
CA GLN A 37 -23.97 11.88 13.34
C GLN A 37 -23.11 11.72 14.58
N ILE A 38 -22.19 10.75 14.53
CA ILE A 38 -21.16 10.60 15.55
C ILE A 38 -20.39 11.92 15.57
N SER A 39 -20.30 12.57 16.72
CA SER A 39 -19.60 13.85 16.82
C SER A 39 -18.13 13.68 16.43
N GLU A 40 -17.51 14.74 15.92
CA GLU A 40 -16.08 14.76 15.57
C GLU A 40 -15.21 14.33 16.77
N GLU A 41 -15.60 14.70 17.99
CA GLU A 41 -14.92 14.28 19.22
C GLU A 41 -14.98 12.75 19.43
N VAL A 42 -16.15 12.14 19.25
CA VAL A 42 -16.29 10.67 19.38
C VAL A 42 -15.54 9.96 18.27
N ARG A 43 -15.59 10.50 17.04
CA ARG A 43 -14.79 10.00 15.91
C ARG A 43 -13.30 10.02 16.22
N GLY A 44 -12.79 11.13 16.78
CA GLY A 44 -11.41 11.25 17.23
C GLY A 44 -11.03 10.19 18.28
N LYS A 45 -11.89 9.99 19.30
CA LYS A 45 -11.68 8.98 20.35
C LYS A 45 -11.65 7.54 19.83
N LEU A 46 -12.44 7.21 18.80
CA LEU A 46 -12.42 5.90 18.16
C LEU A 46 -11.05 5.63 17.51
N LEU A 47 -10.54 6.60 16.76
CA LEU A 47 -9.23 6.49 16.11
C LEU A 47 -8.09 6.45 17.14
N GLU A 48 -8.08 7.36 18.11
CA GLU A 48 -7.07 7.40 19.19
C GLU A 48 -7.05 6.07 19.98
N GLY A 49 -8.22 5.54 20.30
CA GLY A 49 -8.35 4.25 20.98
C GLY A 49 -7.81 3.07 20.15
N ALA A 50 -8.03 3.08 18.84
CA ALA A 50 -7.49 2.07 17.93
C ALA A 50 -5.95 2.13 17.89
N ILE A 51 -5.38 3.32 17.73
CA ILE A 51 -3.92 3.50 17.68
C ILE A 51 -3.27 3.19 19.03
N THR A 52 -3.89 3.55 20.15
CA THR A 52 -3.37 3.24 21.49
C THR A 52 -3.20 1.74 21.72
N ILE A 53 -4.11 0.92 21.19
CA ILE A 53 -3.99 -0.55 21.28
C ILE A 53 -2.80 -1.04 20.45
N LEU A 54 -2.65 -0.55 19.23
CA LEU A 54 -1.53 -0.90 18.36
C LEU A 54 -0.16 -0.49 18.93
N ASP A 55 -0.13 0.61 19.68
CA ASP A 55 1.08 1.13 20.35
C ASP A 55 1.44 0.35 21.62
N ARG A 56 0.55 -0.49 22.14
CA ARG A 56 0.72 -1.21 23.41
C ARG A 56 0.36 -2.69 23.32
N LEU A 57 0.61 -3.31 22.17
CA LEU A 57 0.24 -4.72 21.92
C LEU A 57 0.79 -5.70 22.96
N GLU A 58 1.91 -5.39 23.60
CA GLU A 58 2.47 -6.18 24.70
C GLU A 58 1.56 -6.28 25.93
N THR A 59 0.56 -5.41 26.02
CA THR A 59 -0.43 -5.39 27.11
C THR A 59 -1.76 -6.07 26.75
N TYR A 60 -1.89 -6.58 25.53
CA TYR A 60 -3.09 -7.23 25.03
C TYR A 60 -2.83 -8.67 24.57
N ASP A 61 -3.89 -9.47 24.59
CA ASP A 61 -3.96 -10.65 23.73
C ASP A 61 -4.09 -10.20 22.28
N GLU A 62 -3.26 -10.74 21.38
CA GLU A 62 -3.15 -10.26 20.00
C GLU A 62 -4.45 -10.43 19.21
N GLU A 63 -5.14 -11.56 19.35
CA GLU A 63 -6.39 -11.83 18.64
C GLU A 63 -7.50 -10.88 19.13
N LEU A 64 -7.60 -10.69 20.45
CA LEU A 64 -8.54 -9.71 21.02
C LEU A 64 -8.20 -8.28 20.63
N ALA A 65 -6.91 -7.91 20.57
CA ALA A 65 -6.46 -6.59 20.14
C ALA A 65 -6.87 -6.32 18.69
N VAL A 66 -6.64 -7.28 17.78
CA VAL A 66 -7.01 -7.15 16.37
C VAL A 66 -8.51 -6.90 16.20
N ASN A 67 -9.35 -7.67 16.89
CA ASN A 67 -10.81 -7.50 16.84
C ASN A 67 -11.24 -6.13 17.38
N GLN A 68 -10.63 -5.71 18.49
CA GLN A 68 -10.90 -4.41 19.12
C GLN A 68 -10.48 -3.22 18.26
N VAL A 69 -9.36 -3.32 17.53
CA VAL A 69 -8.91 -2.28 16.59
C VAL A 69 -9.82 -2.28 15.36
N TYR A 70 -10.16 -3.46 14.83
CA TYR A 70 -11.10 -3.62 13.73
C TYR A 70 -12.44 -2.93 14.02
N ASP A 71 -13.05 -3.19 15.18
CA ASP A 71 -14.35 -2.60 15.54
C ASP A 71 -14.28 -1.07 15.61
N ARG A 72 -13.23 -0.55 16.24
CA ARG A 72 -13.03 0.91 16.38
C ARG A 72 -12.79 1.59 15.04
N LEU A 73 -11.95 1.02 14.17
CA LEU A 73 -11.66 1.60 12.85
C LEU A 73 -12.87 1.56 11.92
N ASN A 74 -13.68 0.49 11.95
CA ASN A 74 -14.92 0.44 11.18
C ASN A 74 -15.97 1.42 11.71
N GLN A 75 -16.08 1.60 13.02
CA GLN A 75 -16.94 2.65 13.58
C GLN A 75 -16.45 4.05 13.17
N TRP A 76 -15.12 4.26 13.18
CA TRP A 76 -14.51 5.53 12.82
C TRP A 76 -14.74 5.94 11.35
N ILE A 77 -14.57 5.01 10.40
CA ILE A 77 -14.75 5.30 8.97
C ILE A 77 -16.23 5.39 8.55
N HIS A 78 -17.14 4.80 9.33
CA HIS A 78 -18.58 4.94 9.11
C HIS A 78 -19.21 6.12 9.88
N ALA A 79 -18.43 6.82 10.71
CA ALA A 79 -18.90 7.97 11.47
C ALA A 79 -19.20 9.20 10.60
N ASP A 80 -18.50 9.37 9.47
CA ASP A 80 -18.61 10.54 8.59
C ASP A 80 -18.46 10.17 7.10
N PRO A 81 -19.43 9.44 6.53
CA PRO A 81 -19.35 8.97 5.15
C PRO A 81 -19.31 10.12 4.12
N VAL A 82 -19.89 11.28 4.45
CA VAL A 82 -19.93 12.45 3.55
C VAL A 82 -18.57 13.16 3.55
N GLY A 83 -18.00 13.45 4.72
CA GLY A 83 -16.66 14.02 4.83
C GLY A 83 -15.61 13.10 4.21
N ASP A 84 -15.75 11.79 4.41
CA ASP A 84 -14.83 10.81 3.81
C ASP A 84 -14.95 10.73 2.30
N ALA A 85 -16.15 10.88 1.72
CA ALA A 85 -16.31 10.97 0.26
C ALA A 85 -15.60 12.21 -0.31
N ILE A 86 -15.65 13.34 0.39
CA ILE A 86 -14.97 14.58 -0.02
C ILE A 86 -13.44 14.42 0.13
N ALA A 87 -12.97 13.93 1.28
CA ALA A 87 -11.55 13.78 1.61
C ALA A 87 -10.81 12.78 0.69
N SER A 88 -11.54 11.86 0.07
CA SER A 88 -11.01 10.87 -0.88
C SER A 88 -11.55 11.05 -2.30
N SER A 89 -12.07 12.23 -2.65
CA SER A 89 -12.61 12.52 -3.99
C SER A 89 -11.58 12.38 -5.11
N ASP A 90 -10.30 12.57 -4.79
CA ASP A 90 -9.16 12.39 -5.68
C ASP A 90 -8.63 10.94 -5.70
N TRP A 91 -9.18 10.04 -4.88
CA TRP A 91 -8.78 8.64 -4.89
C TRP A 91 -9.42 7.92 -6.09
N GLN A 92 -8.59 7.16 -6.80
CA GLN A 92 -8.98 6.26 -7.86
C GLN A 92 -8.12 4.99 -7.76
N PRO A 93 -8.60 3.82 -8.20
CA PRO A 93 -7.74 2.65 -8.35
C PRO A 93 -6.49 2.98 -9.16
N ASP A 94 -5.31 2.56 -8.69
CA ASP A 94 -4.06 2.83 -9.39
C ASP A 94 -3.99 2.04 -10.71
N GLY A 95 -3.67 2.69 -11.81
CA GLY A 95 -3.64 2.07 -13.14
C GLY A 95 -2.64 0.91 -13.27
N LEU A 96 -1.60 0.85 -12.42
CA LEU A 96 -0.67 -0.29 -12.42
C LEU A 96 -1.32 -1.58 -11.90
N SER A 97 -2.47 -1.49 -11.23
CA SER A 97 -3.24 -2.66 -10.82
C SER A 97 -3.84 -3.42 -12.02
N ASP A 98 -4.12 -2.74 -13.14
CA ASP A 98 -4.66 -3.34 -14.36
C ASP A 98 -3.65 -4.21 -15.11
N VAL A 99 -2.35 -3.95 -14.92
CA VAL A 99 -1.26 -4.70 -15.55
C VAL A 99 -0.70 -5.82 -14.66
N LEU A 100 -1.30 -6.03 -13.47
CA LEU A 100 -0.94 -7.18 -12.63
C LEU A 100 -1.15 -8.51 -13.37
N PRO A 101 -0.27 -9.51 -13.13
CA PRO A 101 -0.52 -10.88 -13.55
C PRO A 101 -1.92 -11.36 -13.17
N LYS A 102 -2.55 -12.17 -14.04
CA LYS A 102 -3.95 -12.64 -13.88
C LYS A 102 -4.22 -13.23 -12.50
N ASP A 103 -3.26 -13.98 -11.96
CA ASP A 103 -3.36 -14.65 -10.67
C ASP A 103 -3.49 -13.68 -9.48
N TYR A 104 -3.11 -12.42 -9.65
CA TYR A 104 -3.16 -11.39 -8.61
C TYR A 104 -4.28 -10.37 -8.82
N LYS A 105 -4.90 -10.30 -10.00
CA LYS A 105 -5.94 -9.30 -10.30
C LYS A 105 -7.13 -9.34 -9.32
N GLY A 106 -7.52 -10.53 -8.86
CA GLY A 106 -8.60 -10.69 -7.87
C GLY A 106 -8.29 -10.10 -6.48
N LEU A 107 -7.04 -9.73 -6.21
CA LEU A 107 -6.63 -9.08 -4.96
C LEU A 107 -6.91 -7.57 -4.99
N CYS A 108 -6.97 -6.96 -6.18
CA CYS A 108 -7.07 -5.52 -6.39
C CYS A 108 -8.33 -5.14 -7.19
N THR A 109 -9.45 -5.82 -6.96
CA THR A 109 -10.71 -5.40 -7.60
C THR A 109 -11.13 -4.02 -7.10
N ASN A 110 -11.75 -3.21 -7.97
CA ASN A 110 -12.23 -1.87 -7.60
C ASN A 110 -13.11 -1.90 -6.36
N GLU A 111 -13.97 -2.90 -6.21
CA GLU A 111 -14.80 -3.12 -5.03
C GLU A 111 -13.95 -3.26 -3.75
N LYS A 112 -12.94 -4.13 -3.76
CA LYS A 112 -12.06 -4.35 -2.60
C LYS A 112 -11.21 -3.13 -2.26
N LEU A 113 -10.72 -2.42 -3.27
CA LEU A 113 -9.89 -1.23 -3.07
C LEU A 113 -10.71 -0.02 -2.60
N ALA A 114 -11.95 0.13 -3.09
CA ALA A 114 -12.85 1.22 -2.74
C ALA A 114 -13.65 0.97 -1.44
N SER A 115 -13.70 -0.28 -0.97
CA SER A 115 -14.40 -0.66 0.25
C SER A 115 -14.03 0.24 1.43
N SER A 116 -15.06 0.63 2.19
CA SER A 116 -14.92 1.37 3.45
C SER A 116 -14.94 0.44 4.68
N VAL A 117 -14.90 -0.88 4.47
CA VAL A 117 -14.80 -1.87 5.54
C VAL A 117 -13.37 -2.39 5.58
N PHE A 118 -12.75 -2.34 6.76
CA PHE A 118 -11.43 -2.92 6.99
C PHE A 118 -11.50 -4.45 7.04
N ASP A 119 -10.44 -5.12 6.65
CA ASP A 119 -10.27 -6.57 6.78
C ASP A 119 -9.46 -6.87 8.06
N PRO A 120 -10.03 -7.56 9.06
CA PRO A 120 -9.34 -7.81 10.33
C PRO A 120 -8.07 -8.65 10.13
N ALA A 121 -8.09 -9.62 9.22
CA ALA A 121 -6.98 -10.55 9.03
C ALA A 121 -5.79 -9.91 8.29
N PHE A 122 -6.00 -8.78 7.61
CA PHE A 122 -4.98 -8.24 6.74
C PHE A 122 -4.78 -6.74 6.83
N ASP A 123 -5.82 -5.94 6.98
CA ASP A 123 -5.67 -4.50 7.10
C ASP A 123 -5.15 -4.12 8.47
N ILE A 124 -5.69 -4.73 9.53
CA ILE A 124 -5.26 -4.45 10.91
C ILE A 124 -3.83 -4.93 11.13
N VAL A 125 -3.51 -6.12 10.62
CA VAL A 125 -2.14 -6.65 10.59
C VAL A 125 -1.21 -5.71 9.80
N ALA A 126 -1.63 -5.25 8.62
CA ALA A 126 -0.83 -4.32 7.83
C ALA A 126 -0.59 -2.98 8.53
N ILE A 127 -1.59 -2.41 9.22
CA ILE A 127 -1.46 -1.14 9.96
C ILE A 127 -0.49 -1.32 11.12
N ARG A 128 -0.62 -2.41 11.90
CA ARG A 128 0.33 -2.77 12.95
C ARG A 128 1.76 -2.83 12.41
N ASP A 129 1.95 -3.60 11.34
CA ASP A 129 3.28 -3.80 10.77
C ASP A 129 3.88 -2.48 10.26
N GLN A 130 3.06 -1.60 9.66
CA GLN A 130 3.50 -0.27 9.25
C GLN A 130 3.83 0.64 10.44
N ARG A 131 3.11 0.51 11.55
CA ARG A 131 3.43 1.22 12.79
C ARG A 131 4.79 0.81 13.34
N TRP A 132 5.07 -0.50 13.40
CA TRP A 132 6.40 -1.00 13.78
C TRP A 132 7.49 -0.45 12.87
N LEU A 133 7.27 -0.46 11.56
CA LEU A 133 8.21 0.09 10.57
C LEU A 133 8.39 1.60 10.73
N ALA A 134 7.36 2.36 11.10
CA ALA A 134 7.46 3.80 11.36
C ALA A 134 8.35 4.09 12.58
N ASP A 135 8.20 3.32 13.66
CA ASP A 135 9.01 3.48 14.87
C ASP A 135 10.47 3.05 14.65
N ILE A 136 10.67 1.97 13.89
CA ILE A 136 11.99 1.54 13.43
C ILE A 136 12.63 2.66 12.60
N ALA A 137 11.94 3.19 11.57
CA ALA A 137 12.49 4.21 10.70
C ALA A 137 12.85 5.49 11.47
N LYS A 138 12.00 5.90 12.42
CA LYS A 138 12.24 7.05 13.30
C LYS A 138 13.54 6.91 14.10
N THR A 139 13.83 5.71 14.58
CA THR A 139 15.03 5.44 15.40
C THR A 139 16.26 5.17 14.53
N ALA A 140 16.11 4.35 13.49
CA ALA A 140 17.20 3.86 12.66
C ALA A 140 17.84 4.94 11.78
N LYS A 141 17.09 5.98 11.39
CA LYS A 141 17.64 7.11 10.63
C LYS A 141 18.63 7.98 11.44
N GLY A 142 18.58 7.90 12.77
CA GLY A 142 19.38 8.74 13.66
C GLY A 142 19.07 10.24 13.48
N ASP A 143 20.10 11.06 13.63
CA ASP A 143 20.00 12.52 13.50
C ASP A 143 20.30 13.03 12.08
N SER A 144 20.48 12.14 11.10
CA SER A 144 20.80 12.54 9.74
C SER A 144 19.61 13.27 9.08
N LEU A 145 19.94 14.36 8.39
CA LEU A 145 19.01 15.11 7.55
C LEU A 145 19.30 14.94 6.05
N ASP A 146 20.39 14.26 5.69
CA ASP A 146 20.71 13.95 4.30
C ASP A 146 19.99 12.66 3.88
N ASP A 147 19.23 12.73 2.79
CA ASP A 147 18.38 11.64 2.32
C ASP A 147 19.17 10.36 2.01
N ILE A 148 20.41 10.48 1.51
CA ILE A 148 21.26 9.33 1.20
C ILE A 148 21.80 8.71 2.49
N ASP A 149 22.26 9.52 3.44
CA ASP A 149 22.70 9.02 4.74
C ASP A 149 21.56 8.34 5.52
N VAL A 150 20.35 8.90 5.45
CA VAL A 150 19.13 8.27 6.00
C VAL A 150 18.90 6.91 5.33
N ALA A 151 18.94 6.83 4.00
CA ALA A 151 18.77 5.57 3.28
C ALA A 151 19.86 4.53 3.65
N ILE A 152 21.12 4.94 3.77
CA ILE A 152 22.22 4.08 4.22
C ILE A 152 21.97 3.57 5.64
N ALA A 153 21.52 4.42 6.55
CA ALA A 153 21.24 4.05 7.93
C ALA A 153 20.07 3.05 8.03
N LEU A 154 19.00 3.28 7.28
CA LEU A 154 17.85 2.36 7.20
C LEU A 154 18.25 1.02 6.57
N PHE A 155 19.03 1.04 5.48
CA PHE A 155 19.53 -0.18 4.87
C PHE A 155 20.43 -0.96 5.83
N ARG A 156 21.35 -0.28 6.52
CA ARG A 156 22.21 -0.88 7.54
C ARG A 156 21.39 -1.53 8.65
N TRP A 157 20.32 -0.87 9.12
CA TRP A 157 19.41 -1.47 10.08
C TRP A 157 18.78 -2.74 9.52
N THR A 158 18.24 -2.72 8.31
CA THR A 158 17.64 -3.90 7.66
C THR A 158 18.60 -5.09 7.63
N ILE A 159 19.84 -4.87 7.17
CA ILE A 159 20.83 -5.95 7.04
C ILE A 159 21.29 -6.49 8.40
N ARG A 160 21.41 -5.63 9.41
CA ARG A 160 21.80 -6.04 10.78
C ARG A 160 20.67 -6.73 11.54
N SER A 161 19.43 -6.39 11.26
CA SER A 161 18.25 -6.93 11.95
C SER A 161 17.74 -8.22 11.31
N LEU A 162 17.93 -8.40 10.00
CA LEU A 162 17.41 -9.55 9.26
C LEU A 162 18.55 -10.42 8.75
N ALA A 163 18.83 -11.56 9.38
CA ALA A 163 19.83 -12.51 8.91
C ALA A 163 19.45 -13.07 7.52
N ILE A 164 20.40 -13.11 6.58
CA ILE A 164 20.13 -13.50 5.19
C ILE A 164 19.63 -14.94 5.11
N GLN A 165 18.63 -15.16 4.26
CA GLN A 165 18.13 -16.46 3.85
C GLN A 165 18.05 -16.52 2.32
N SER A 166 17.94 -17.72 1.76
CA SER A 166 17.68 -17.89 0.32
C SER A 166 16.19 -18.00 0.00
N ASP A 167 15.37 -18.32 1.01
CA ASP A 167 13.93 -18.54 0.88
C ASP A 167 13.15 -17.35 1.45
N PRO A 168 12.17 -16.78 0.73
CA PRO A 168 11.71 -17.10 -0.63
C PRO A 168 12.58 -16.44 -1.72
N PRO A 169 12.50 -16.93 -2.98
CA PRO A 169 13.23 -16.36 -4.10
C PRO A 169 12.78 -14.93 -4.40
N LEU A 170 13.70 -14.14 -4.98
CA LEU A 170 13.45 -12.75 -5.37
C LEU A 170 12.36 -12.61 -6.45
N SER A 171 12.33 -13.53 -7.40
CA SER A 171 11.27 -13.61 -8.41
C SER A 171 10.05 -14.33 -7.85
N ALA A 172 8.94 -13.59 -7.72
CA ALA A 172 7.67 -14.11 -7.24
C ALA A 172 6.71 -14.41 -8.39
N ALA A 173 6.30 -15.67 -8.48
CA ALA A 173 5.25 -16.18 -9.35
C ALA A 173 4.47 -17.25 -8.59
N THR A 174 3.29 -17.61 -9.09
CA THR A 174 2.46 -18.66 -8.47
C THR A 174 3.13 -20.03 -8.46
N SER A 175 4.06 -20.27 -9.38
CA SER A 175 4.91 -21.47 -9.45
C SER A 175 6.19 -21.37 -8.60
N SER A 176 6.49 -20.21 -8.00
CA SER A 176 7.69 -20.03 -7.19
C SER A 176 7.68 -21.01 -6.02
N LYS A 177 8.84 -21.61 -5.75
CA LYS A 177 9.04 -22.46 -4.57
C LYS A 177 9.34 -21.59 -3.36
N GLY A 178 9.21 -22.18 -2.19
CA GLY A 178 9.55 -21.54 -0.92
C GLY A 178 8.44 -21.64 0.09
N VAL A 179 8.79 -21.50 1.37
CA VAL A 179 7.84 -21.62 2.48
C VAL A 179 7.81 -20.35 3.33
N ARG A 180 8.89 -19.57 3.34
CA ARG A 180 8.98 -18.29 4.06
C ARG A 180 8.29 -17.13 3.34
N TRP A 181 7.14 -17.34 2.72
CA TRP A 181 6.34 -16.27 2.15
C TRP A 181 5.65 -15.49 3.27
N PHE A 182 6.44 -14.74 4.04
CA PHE A 182 6.05 -14.05 5.27
C PHE A 182 5.65 -12.59 5.00
N GLU A 183 4.67 -12.12 5.77
CA GLU A 183 4.26 -10.73 5.86
C GLU A 183 5.30 -9.91 6.63
N ARG A 184 5.18 -8.58 6.58
CA ARG A 184 6.16 -7.63 7.12
C ARG A 184 6.48 -7.88 8.59
N GLY A 185 5.46 -8.00 9.44
CA GLY A 185 5.62 -8.26 10.88
C GLY A 185 6.30 -9.60 11.16
N GLU A 186 5.93 -10.64 10.43
CA GLU A 186 6.51 -11.99 10.54
C GLU A 186 8.00 -12.01 10.12
N ILE A 187 8.36 -11.25 9.09
CA ILE A 187 9.77 -11.04 8.69
C ILE A 187 10.55 -10.37 9.83
N LEU A 188 9.97 -9.32 10.43
CA LEU A 188 10.59 -8.59 11.55
C LEU A 188 10.77 -9.50 12.78
N LEU A 189 9.73 -10.24 13.16
CA LEU A 189 9.74 -11.12 14.33
C LEU A 189 10.70 -12.30 14.18
N SER A 190 10.75 -12.92 12.99
CA SER A 190 11.68 -14.03 12.74
C SER A 190 13.15 -13.60 12.65
N GLY A 191 13.43 -12.30 12.52
CA GLY A 191 14.79 -11.74 12.45
C GLY A 191 15.59 -12.26 11.25
N ARG A 192 14.91 -12.75 10.21
CA ARG A 192 15.48 -13.43 9.04
C ARG A 192 14.76 -12.99 7.78
N GLY A 193 15.51 -12.78 6.71
CA GLY A 193 14.93 -12.35 5.45
C GLY A 193 15.74 -12.77 4.25
N SER A 194 15.05 -13.22 3.19
CA SER A 194 15.67 -13.34 1.87
C SER A 194 16.02 -11.98 1.27
N ALA A 195 16.72 -11.98 0.14
CA ALA A 195 16.96 -10.76 -0.63
C ALA A 195 15.66 -10.02 -0.95
N ALA A 196 14.58 -10.75 -1.24
CA ALA A 196 13.26 -10.18 -1.48
C ALA A 196 12.70 -9.53 -0.22
N GLN A 197 12.70 -10.25 0.89
CA GLN A 197 12.15 -9.75 2.16
C GLN A 197 12.93 -8.56 2.70
N ARG A 198 14.27 -8.61 2.64
CA ARG A 198 15.13 -7.47 2.97
C ARG A 198 14.83 -6.26 2.09
N SER A 199 14.61 -6.46 0.80
CA SER A 199 14.23 -5.38 -0.11
C SER A 199 12.87 -4.78 0.25
N TRP A 200 11.87 -5.62 0.55
CA TRP A 200 10.56 -5.16 0.96
C TRP A 200 10.65 -4.31 2.23
N ILE A 201 11.25 -4.83 3.30
CA ILE A 201 11.40 -4.10 4.56
C ILE A 201 12.18 -2.80 4.36
N PHE A 202 13.27 -2.83 3.59
CA PHE A 202 14.03 -1.61 3.30
C PHE A 202 13.18 -0.55 2.59
N LEU A 203 12.45 -0.92 1.54
CA LEU A 203 11.59 0.01 0.79
C LEU A 203 10.45 0.57 1.65
N GLU A 204 9.89 -0.21 2.57
CA GLU A 204 8.90 0.29 3.53
C GLU A 204 9.51 1.26 4.54
N LEU A 205 10.71 0.99 5.03
CA LEU A 205 11.42 1.91 5.94
C LEU A 205 11.73 3.25 5.25
N LEU A 206 12.15 3.21 3.98
CA LEU A 206 12.31 4.43 3.17
C LEU A 206 10.99 5.20 3.10
N ARG A 207 9.89 4.48 2.79
CA ARG A 207 8.55 5.08 2.73
C ARG A 207 8.22 5.78 4.03
N GLN A 208 8.38 5.12 5.19
CA GLN A 208 8.13 5.71 6.51
C GLN A 208 9.00 6.95 6.78
N ALA A 209 10.27 6.94 6.35
CA ALA A 209 11.16 8.10 6.44
C ALA A 209 10.80 9.25 5.47
N GLY A 210 9.81 9.07 4.60
CA GLY A 210 9.41 10.04 3.58
C GLY A 210 10.27 10.00 2.31
N LEU A 211 11.15 9.01 2.19
CA LEU A 211 11.96 8.76 1.01
C LEU A 211 11.19 7.91 0.00
N LYS A 212 11.52 8.10 -1.27
CA LYS A 212 10.95 7.34 -2.38
C LYS A 212 11.92 6.26 -2.80
N GLY A 213 11.44 5.02 -2.92
CA GLY A 213 12.23 3.91 -3.40
C GLY A 213 11.40 2.93 -4.22
N VAL A 214 12.05 2.21 -5.11
CA VAL A 214 11.45 1.19 -5.98
C VAL A 214 12.34 -0.04 -6.05
N MET A 215 11.78 -1.18 -6.44
CA MET A 215 12.59 -2.26 -6.99
C MET A 215 12.92 -1.96 -8.45
N LEU A 216 14.13 -2.27 -8.87
CA LEU A 216 14.52 -2.37 -10.27
C LEU A 216 14.51 -3.85 -10.66
N GLY A 217 14.30 -4.10 -11.94
CA GLY A 217 14.42 -5.43 -12.52
C GLY A 217 14.90 -5.38 -13.96
N THR A 218 15.09 -6.55 -14.56
CA THR A 218 15.36 -6.72 -15.99
C THR A 218 14.23 -7.51 -16.64
N VAL A 219 14.18 -7.51 -17.97
CA VAL A 219 13.22 -8.33 -18.74
C VAL A 219 13.87 -9.67 -19.11
N GLY A 220 13.26 -10.77 -18.65
CA GLY A 220 13.63 -12.13 -19.02
C GLY A 220 13.30 -12.45 -20.49
N ARG A 221 13.85 -13.56 -21.00
CA ARG A 221 13.64 -13.97 -22.40
C ARG A 221 12.18 -14.29 -22.73
N ASP A 222 11.42 -14.72 -21.74
CA ASP A 222 9.99 -15.01 -21.81
C ASP A 222 9.11 -13.77 -21.58
N GLY A 223 9.73 -12.59 -21.43
CA GLY A 223 9.04 -11.34 -21.13
C GLY A 223 8.70 -11.15 -19.65
N SER A 224 9.06 -12.09 -18.77
CA SER A 224 8.86 -11.92 -17.33
C SER A 224 9.77 -10.81 -16.77
N TYR A 225 9.30 -10.12 -15.74
CA TYR A 225 10.15 -9.19 -15.00
C TYR A 225 10.94 -9.95 -13.93
N LEU A 226 12.26 -9.79 -13.99
CA LEU A 226 13.21 -10.38 -13.06
C LEU A 226 13.66 -9.29 -12.09
N PRO A 227 13.13 -9.24 -10.84
CA PRO A 227 13.54 -8.22 -9.89
C PRO A 227 15.03 -8.39 -9.55
N TRP A 228 15.69 -7.28 -9.26
CA TRP A 228 17.13 -7.21 -9.06
C TRP A 228 17.50 -6.48 -7.78
N LEU A 229 17.46 -5.14 -7.75
CA LEU A 229 17.86 -4.34 -6.59
C LEU A 229 16.81 -3.30 -6.20
N PRO A 230 16.62 -3.03 -4.90
CA PRO A 230 15.98 -1.81 -4.45
C PRO A 230 16.86 -0.59 -4.79
N ALA A 231 16.21 0.51 -5.16
CA ALA A 231 16.84 1.78 -5.42
C ALA A 231 16.10 2.93 -4.74
N VAL A 232 16.86 3.89 -4.21
CA VAL A 232 16.33 5.11 -3.57
C VAL A 232 16.41 6.26 -4.57
N LEU A 233 15.35 7.06 -4.67
CA LEU A 233 15.27 8.20 -5.58
C LEU A 233 15.61 9.49 -4.84
N VAL A 234 16.76 10.09 -5.15
CA VAL A 234 17.22 11.36 -4.55
C VAL A 234 17.85 12.23 -5.63
N GLY A 235 17.48 13.51 -5.69
CA GLY A 235 18.10 14.47 -6.61
C GLY A 235 17.96 14.11 -8.10
N GLY A 236 16.93 13.35 -8.50
CA GLY A 236 16.74 12.90 -9.88
C GLY A 236 17.58 11.67 -10.28
N GLU A 237 18.28 11.06 -9.32
CA GLU A 237 19.07 9.85 -9.50
C GLU A 237 18.47 8.67 -8.71
N ALA A 238 18.76 7.45 -9.15
CA ALA A 238 18.36 6.22 -8.48
C ALA A 238 19.61 5.52 -7.90
N TYR A 239 19.73 5.45 -6.58
CA TYR A 239 20.88 4.90 -5.84
C TYR A 239 20.67 3.44 -5.47
N LEU A 240 21.65 2.58 -5.74
CA LEU A 240 21.52 1.12 -5.71
C LEU A 240 21.93 0.49 -4.36
N PHE A 241 21.12 -0.44 -3.86
CA PHE A 241 21.38 -1.17 -2.61
C PHE A 241 21.29 -2.68 -2.85
N GLU A 242 22.33 -3.46 -2.51
CA GLU A 242 22.41 -4.91 -2.75
C GLU A 242 22.03 -5.71 -1.48
N PRO A 243 20.79 -6.22 -1.39
CA PRO A 243 20.24 -6.85 -0.19
C PRO A 243 20.84 -8.23 0.11
N THR A 244 21.36 -8.93 -0.90
CA THR A 244 21.97 -10.26 -0.76
C THR A 244 23.32 -10.15 -0.08
N TYR A 245 24.18 -9.25 -0.58
CA TYR A 245 25.50 -9.00 0.00
C TYR A 245 25.45 -8.06 1.20
N GLY A 246 24.34 -7.35 1.38
CA GLY A 246 24.10 -6.47 2.52
C GLY A 246 24.93 -5.18 2.46
N ILE A 247 25.20 -4.68 1.26
CA ILE A 247 25.97 -3.46 1.03
C ILE A 247 25.19 -2.47 0.14
N PRO A 248 25.20 -1.17 0.43
CA PRO A 248 24.97 -0.17 -0.61
C PRO A 248 25.98 -0.41 -1.75
N VAL A 249 25.56 -0.33 -3.00
CA VAL A 249 26.48 -0.58 -4.13
C VAL A 249 27.52 0.55 -4.13
N PRO A 250 28.83 0.26 -4.00
CA PRO A 250 29.83 1.32 -3.86
C PRO A 250 29.99 2.14 -5.14
N SER A 251 30.02 3.47 -5.04
CA SER A 251 30.38 4.32 -6.17
C SER A 251 31.86 4.16 -6.53
N ARG A 252 32.17 4.30 -7.82
CA ARG A 252 33.52 4.39 -8.38
C ARG A 252 33.99 5.85 -8.49
N ALA A 253 33.06 6.81 -8.45
CA ALA A 253 33.35 8.24 -8.51
C ALA A 253 33.85 8.82 -7.18
N GLY A 254 33.78 8.08 -6.07
CA GLY A 254 34.24 8.51 -4.75
C GLY A 254 33.64 7.69 -3.62
N LEU A 255 33.55 8.30 -2.43
CA LEU A 255 32.80 7.73 -1.30
C LEU A 255 31.29 7.89 -1.58
N GLY A 256 30.53 6.82 -1.41
CA GLY A 256 29.06 6.89 -1.51
C GLY A 256 28.45 5.69 -2.22
N VAL A 257 27.16 5.84 -2.52
CA VAL A 257 26.34 4.82 -3.18
C VAL A 257 26.31 5.11 -4.68
N ALA A 258 26.52 4.09 -5.50
CA ALA A 258 26.45 4.20 -6.94
C ALA A 258 25.01 4.42 -7.42
N THR A 259 24.86 5.23 -8.47
CA THR A 259 23.57 5.38 -9.15
C THR A 259 23.40 4.38 -10.28
N VAL A 260 22.16 4.16 -10.73
CA VAL A 260 21.88 3.37 -11.94
C VAL A 260 22.59 3.96 -13.16
N ARG A 261 22.65 5.29 -13.29
CA ARG A 261 23.35 5.93 -14.40
C ARG A 261 24.85 5.67 -14.36
N GLU A 262 25.44 5.66 -13.17
CA GLU A 262 26.83 5.26 -12.98
C GLU A 262 27.04 3.80 -13.41
N ALA A 263 26.23 2.87 -12.91
CA ALA A 263 26.31 1.44 -13.26
C ALA A 263 26.10 1.17 -14.77
N ALA A 264 25.27 1.97 -15.43
CA ALA A 264 25.03 1.88 -16.87
C ALA A 264 26.17 2.45 -17.72
N SER A 265 27.01 3.34 -17.17
CA SER A 265 28.12 3.97 -17.89
C SER A 265 29.48 3.37 -17.58
N ASP A 266 29.64 2.73 -16.41
CA ASP A 266 30.87 2.05 -16.01
C ASP A 266 30.59 0.62 -15.50
N ALA A 267 30.93 -0.37 -16.33
CA ALA A 267 30.77 -1.79 -15.98
C ALA A 267 31.51 -2.20 -14.69
N ARG A 268 32.54 -1.45 -14.28
CA ARG A 268 33.30 -1.72 -13.05
C ARG A 268 32.48 -1.49 -11.78
N VAL A 269 31.39 -0.73 -11.85
CA VAL A 269 30.47 -0.51 -10.71
C VAL A 269 29.80 -1.82 -10.29
N LEU A 270 29.51 -2.72 -11.22
CA LEU A 270 28.89 -4.01 -10.92
C LEU A 270 29.91 -5.14 -10.86
N SER A 271 30.95 -5.12 -11.70
CA SER A 271 31.97 -6.18 -11.67
C SER A 271 32.81 -6.16 -10.39
N GLN A 272 32.84 -5.05 -9.64
CA GLN A 272 33.43 -5.02 -8.30
C GLN A 272 32.64 -5.85 -7.28
N LEU A 273 31.40 -6.24 -7.61
CA LEU A 273 30.56 -7.13 -6.81
C LEU A 273 30.78 -8.61 -7.17
N ASP A 274 31.64 -8.91 -8.16
CA ASP A 274 32.05 -10.28 -8.44
C ASP A 274 32.74 -10.87 -7.21
N ASP A 275 32.44 -12.12 -6.87
CA ASP A 275 33.20 -12.90 -5.90
C ASP A 275 34.14 -13.88 -6.62
N THR A 276 35.07 -14.49 -5.87
CA THR A 276 36.09 -15.40 -6.45
C THR A 276 35.49 -16.62 -7.15
N THR A 277 34.24 -16.96 -6.87
CA THR A 277 33.54 -18.15 -7.35
C THR A 277 32.45 -17.84 -8.37
N ARG A 278 31.97 -16.59 -8.43
CA ARG A 278 30.80 -16.23 -9.22
C ARG A 278 30.85 -14.77 -9.68
N ARG A 279 30.51 -14.57 -10.95
CA ARG A 279 30.21 -13.24 -11.50
C ARG A 279 28.84 -12.75 -11.04
N TYR A 280 28.77 -11.45 -10.76
CA TYR A 280 27.54 -10.77 -10.44
C TYR A 280 26.52 -10.92 -11.58
N PRO A 281 25.25 -11.24 -11.29
CA PRO A 281 24.32 -11.75 -12.29
C PRO A 281 23.76 -10.69 -13.25
N VAL A 282 23.97 -9.39 -12.97
CA VAL A 282 23.51 -8.28 -13.81
C VAL A 282 24.70 -7.44 -14.22
N ALA A 283 24.85 -7.23 -15.53
CA ALA A 283 25.94 -6.45 -16.11
C ALA A 283 25.45 -5.08 -16.62
N SER A 284 26.39 -4.21 -16.99
CA SER A 284 26.09 -2.89 -17.53
C SER A 284 25.20 -2.95 -18.79
N ASP A 285 25.33 -3.99 -19.62
CA ASP A 285 24.47 -4.16 -20.80
C ASP A 285 23.01 -4.47 -20.44
N ASP A 286 22.76 -5.18 -19.34
CA ASP A 286 21.40 -5.43 -18.83
C ASP A 286 20.72 -4.14 -18.36
N MET A 287 21.51 -3.08 -18.08
CA MET A 287 20.99 -1.75 -17.75
C MET A 287 20.23 -1.11 -18.91
N LYS A 288 20.26 -1.68 -20.12
CA LYS A 288 19.46 -1.23 -21.28
C LYS A 288 18.03 -1.76 -21.24
N SER A 289 17.77 -2.82 -20.47
CA SER A 289 16.47 -3.49 -20.36
C SER A 289 15.86 -3.38 -18.95
N LEU A 290 16.28 -2.38 -18.15
CA LEU A 290 15.67 -2.20 -16.83
C LEU A 290 14.20 -1.86 -16.92
N VAL A 291 13.46 -2.41 -15.96
CA VAL A 291 12.08 -2.08 -15.64
C VAL A 291 12.01 -1.54 -14.22
N VAL A 292 11.00 -0.74 -13.95
CA VAL A 292 10.66 -0.25 -12.60
C VAL A 292 9.57 -1.14 -12.03
N LEU A 293 9.81 -1.66 -10.82
CA LEU A 293 8.89 -2.49 -10.07
C LEU A 293 8.53 -1.77 -8.78
N VAL A 294 7.35 -1.16 -8.75
CA VAL A 294 6.88 -0.35 -7.62
C VAL A 294 6.40 -1.26 -6.51
N LEU A 295 6.88 -1.05 -5.28
CA LEU A 295 6.38 -1.74 -4.11
C LEU A 295 4.96 -1.23 -3.78
N ALA A 296 3.99 -2.13 -3.83
CA ALA A 296 2.62 -1.92 -3.37
C ALA A 296 2.01 -3.27 -2.97
N ASP A 297 0.92 -3.19 -2.21
CA ASP A 297 0.04 -4.29 -1.84
C ASP A 297 -1.43 -3.82 -1.89
N PRO A 298 -2.44 -4.70 -1.79
CA PRO A 298 -3.85 -4.27 -1.83
C PRO A 298 -4.19 -3.20 -0.79
N GLN A 299 -3.54 -3.21 0.37
CA GLN A 299 -3.75 -2.24 1.44
C GLN A 299 -3.28 -0.84 1.03
N SER A 300 -2.04 -0.71 0.58
CA SER A 300 -1.43 0.56 0.21
C SER A 300 -2.04 1.23 -1.01
N LEU A 301 -2.82 0.48 -1.79
CA LEU A 301 -3.62 0.98 -2.91
C LEU A 301 -5.08 1.33 -2.53
N SER A 302 -5.52 0.99 -1.31
CA SER A 302 -6.93 1.10 -0.92
C SER A 302 -7.34 2.50 -0.44
N ARG A 303 -8.61 2.85 -0.68
CA ARG A 303 -9.21 4.12 -0.27
C ARG A 303 -9.22 4.29 1.26
N ARG A 304 -9.57 3.23 1.99
CA ARG A 304 -9.64 3.24 3.47
C ARG A 304 -8.28 3.49 4.12
N MET A 305 -7.19 2.97 3.56
CA MET A 305 -5.84 3.27 4.04
C MET A 305 -5.43 4.72 3.74
N LYS A 306 -5.88 5.29 2.62
CA LYS A 306 -5.66 6.71 2.31
C LYS A 306 -6.35 7.61 3.32
N LEU A 307 -7.63 7.34 3.59
CA LEU A 307 -8.40 8.07 4.59
C LEU A 307 -7.75 7.95 5.97
N LEU A 308 -7.32 6.75 6.35
CA LEU A 308 -6.64 6.53 7.63
C LEU A 308 -5.33 7.32 7.71
N GLU A 309 -4.44 7.22 6.71
CA GLU A 309 -3.18 7.97 6.67
C GLU A 309 -3.40 9.48 6.82
N GLN A 310 -4.40 10.04 6.13
CA GLN A 310 -4.75 11.47 6.21
C GLN A 310 -5.22 11.92 7.59
N ASN A 311 -5.58 11.00 8.48
CA ASN A 311 -6.05 11.30 9.84
C ASN A 311 -5.01 10.92 10.92
N LEU A 312 -3.84 10.39 10.53
CA LEU A 312 -2.75 10.03 11.43
C LEU A 312 -1.68 11.12 11.45
N PHE A 313 -1.53 11.80 12.58
CA PHE A 313 -0.61 12.93 12.74
C PHE A 313 0.33 12.79 13.95
N GLY A 314 1.38 13.60 13.98
CA GLY A 314 2.29 13.71 15.13
C GLY A 314 2.96 12.37 15.47
N GLY A 315 2.88 11.97 16.74
CA GLY A 315 3.48 10.72 17.24
C GLY A 315 2.85 9.44 16.68
N SER A 316 1.68 9.54 16.05
CA SER A 316 0.93 8.45 15.43
C SER A 316 1.00 8.46 13.91
N ALA A 317 1.78 9.36 13.31
CA ALA A 317 1.92 9.44 11.86
C ALA A 317 2.54 8.16 11.31
N VAL A 318 1.79 7.49 10.44
CA VAL A 318 2.21 6.27 9.73
C VAL A 318 1.83 6.43 8.26
N ARG A 319 2.78 6.16 7.37
CA ARG A 319 2.48 6.14 5.94
C ARG A 319 1.91 4.78 5.58
N LEU A 320 0.70 4.74 5.05
CA LEU A 320 -0.05 3.52 4.72
C LEU A 320 -0.24 3.34 3.23
N THR A 321 -0.15 4.40 2.44
CA THR A 321 -0.48 4.40 1.01
C THR A 321 0.69 4.67 0.10
N VAL A 322 0.48 4.38 -1.19
CA VAL A 322 1.39 4.71 -2.28
C VAL A 322 0.57 5.13 -3.51
N ASN A 323 1.00 6.18 -4.20
CA ASN A 323 0.61 6.44 -5.58
C ASN A 323 1.63 5.73 -6.48
N ALA A 324 1.32 4.49 -6.87
CA ALA A 324 2.29 3.61 -7.51
C ALA A 324 2.61 4.09 -8.93
N THR A 325 1.61 4.57 -9.68
CA THR A 325 1.82 5.16 -11.01
C THR A 325 2.78 6.35 -10.93
N ALA A 326 2.53 7.33 -10.05
CA ALA A 326 3.38 8.52 -9.94
C ALA A 326 4.81 8.19 -9.45
N LEU A 327 4.95 7.28 -8.49
CA LEU A 327 6.26 6.81 -8.03
C LEU A 327 7.02 6.09 -9.16
N GLY A 328 6.32 5.28 -9.95
CA GLY A 328 6.87 4.58 -11.09
C GLY A 328 7.36 5.51 -12.19
N SER A 329 6.58 6.55 -12.53
CA SER A 329 7.00 7.59 -13.48
C SER A 329 8.25 8.34 -13.01
N LEU A 330 8.28 8.75 -11.74
CA LEU A 330 9.45 9.41 -11.15
C LEU A 330 10.70 8.52 -11.20
N ALA A 331 10.55 7.23 -10.89
CA ALA A 331 11.65 6.27 -10.97
C ALA A 331 12.15 6.09 -12.40
N ALA A 332 11.25 6.03 -13.37
CA ALA A 332 11.60 5.90 -14.79
C ALA A 332 12.43 7.10 -15.29
N GLU A 333 12.11 8.31 -14.84
CA GLU A 333 12.89 9.53 -15.14
C GLU A 333 14.32 9.47 -14.57
N ALA A 334 14.49 8.84 -13.41
CA ALA A 334 15.79 8.66 -12.76
C ALA A 334 16.71 7.62 -13.43
N LEU A 335 16.19 6.84 -14.39
CA LEU A 335 16.97 5.84 -15.13
C LEU A 335 17.70 6.44 -16.35
N PRO A 336 18.75 5.79 -16.88
CA PRO A 336 19.41 6.18 -18.13
C PRO A 336 18.39 6.40 -19.25
N LYS A 337 18.53 7.49 -20.01
CA LYS A 337 17.66 7.77 -21.17
C LYS A 337 17.81 6.66 -22.22
N ARG A 338 16.69 6.22 -22.78
CA ARG A 338 16.64 5.19 -23.83
C ARG A 338 15.70 5.61 -24.96
N LYS A 339 15.78 4.87 -26.07
CA LYS A 339 14.86 5.06 -27.22
C LYS A 339 13.44 4.58 -26.92
N THR A 340 13.32 3.55 -26.09
CA THR A 340 12.04 2.99 -25.66
C THR A 340 11.71 3.50 -24.27
N GLU A 341 10.43 3.64 -24.00
CA GLU A 341 9.93 3.96 -22.67
C GLU A 341 10.29 2.86 -21.67
N THR A 342 10.63 3.26 -20.44
CA THR A 342 10.90 2.34 -19.33
C THR A 342 9.57 1.73 -18.90
N GLN A 343 9.48 0.40 -18.90
CA GLN A 343 8.29 -0.29 -18.40
C GLN A 343 8.20 -0.13 -16.87
N VAL A 344 6.99 0.13 -16.40
CA VAL A 344 6.64 0.29 -14.99
C VAL A 344 5.56 -0.73 -14.65
N ALA A 345 5.72 -1.44 -13.55
CA ALA A 345 4.72 -2.37 -13.03
C ALA A 345 4.78 -2.44 -11.50
N LEU A 346 3.78 -3.09 -10.90
CA LEU A 346 3.84 -3.44 -9.49
C LEU A 346 4.78 -4.63 -9.28
N TRP A 347 5.59 -4.56 -8.23
CA TRP A 347 6.44 -5.67 -7.83
C TRP A 347 5.56 -6.81 -7.30
N SER A 348 5.67 -7.99 -7.90
CA SER A 348 4.75 -9.10 -7.61
C SER A 348 4.94 -9.78 -6.25
N PHE A 349 6.03 -9.50 -5.54
CA PHE A 349 6.37 -10.21 -4.30
C PHE A 349 5.32 -10.07 -3.18
N PRO A 350 4.86 -8.86 -2.80
CA PRO A 350 3.79 -8.72 -1.80
C PRO A 350 2.48 -9.42 -2.21
N PHE A 351 2.14 -9.41 -3.50
CA PHE A 351 0.93 -10.05 -4.01
C PHE A 351 0.99 -11.57 -3.89
N GLU A 352 2.16 -12.17 -4.12
CA GLU A 352 2.35 -13.61 -3.95
C GLU A 352 2.28 -14.03 -2.47
N VAL A 353 2.87 -13.23 -1.56
CA VAL A 353 2.73 -13.42 -0.10
C VAL A 353 1.26 -13.41 0.28
N ARG A 354 0.52 -12.37 -0.16
CA ARG A 354 -0.91 -12.23 0.12
C ARG A 354 -1.73 -13.38 -0.46
N ARG A 355 -1.45 -13.80 -1.69
CA ARG A 355 -2.14 -14.92 -2.34
C ARG A 355 -1.98 -16.20 -1.53
N ARG A 356 -0.75 -16.51 -1.08
CA ARG A 356 -0.47 -17.71 -0.27
C ARG A 356 -1.17 -17.70 1.08
N ARG A 357 -1.26 -16.55 1.73
CA ARG A 357 -2.09 -16.39 2.95
C ARG A 357 -3.56 -16.70 2.67
N LEU A 358 -4.13 -16.14 1.60
CA LEU A 358 -5.54 -16.34 1.25
C LEU A 358 -5.90 -17.79 0.93
N VAL A 359 -5.02 -18.51 0.22
CA VAL A 359 -5.23 -19.94 -0.08
C VAL A 359 -4.81 -20.86 1.07
N LYS A 360 -4.35 -20.29 2.19
CA LYS A 360 -3.84 -21.03 3.36
C LYS A 360 -2.82 -22.09 2.96
N ASP A 361 -1.82 -21.69 2.16
CA ASP A 361 -0.76 -22.57 1.68
C ASP A 361 -0.14 -23.34 2.86
N GLU A 362 -0.33 -24.67 2.88
CA GLU A 362 0.01 -25.52 4.02
C GLU A 362 1.49 -25.42 4.41
N ALA A 363 2.38 -25.31 3.42
CA ALA A 363 3.81 -25.23 3.67
C ALA A 363 4.18 -23.90 4.32
N VAL A 364 3.51 -22.82 3.92
CA VAL A 364 3.71 -21.50 4.52
C VAL A 364 3.12 -21.43 5.93
N MET A 365 1.91 -21.96 6.12
CA MET A 365 1.27 -22.01 7.45
C MET A 365 2.08 -22.86 8.43
N LYS A 366 2.67 -23.97 7.97
CA LYS A 366 3.58 -24.78 8.76
C LYS A 366 4.85 -24.00 9.13
N ALA A 367 5.46 -23.32 8.16
CA ALA A 367 6.67 -22.53 8.41
C ALA A 367 6.43 -21.39 9.41
N LEU A 368 5.26 -20.75 9.37
CA LEU A 368 4.88 -19.78 10.39
C LEU A 368 4.82 -20.42 11.78
N SER A 369 4.09 -21.52 11.93
CA SER A 369 3.95 -22.21 13.22
C SER A 369 5.26 -22.76 13.77
N ASP A 370 6.23 -23.08 12.91
CA ASP A 370 7.54 -23.58 13.34
C ASP A 370 8.47 -22.45 13.81
N GLU A 371 8.23 -21.21 13.39
CA GLU A 371 9.14 -20.07 13.59
C GLU A 371 8.62 -18.95 14.49
N LEU A 372 7.30 -18.82 14.62
CA LEU A 372 6.59 -17.79 15.39
C LEU A 372 5.60 -18.48 16.33
#